data_AF-A0A2H0L0S1-F1
#
_entry.id   AF-A0A2H0L0S1-F1
#
_cell.length_a   1.000
_cell.length_b   1.000
_cell.length_c   1.000
_cell.angle_alpha   90.00
_cell.angle_beta   90.00
_cell.angle_gamma   90.00
#
_symmetry.space_group_name_H-M   'P 1'
#
loop_
_entity.id
_entity.type
_entity.pdbx_description
1 polymer ?
#
loop_
_entity_poly.entity_id
_entity_poly.type
_entity_poly.pdbx_seq_one_letter_code
_entity_poly.pdbx_strand_id
1 'polypeptide(L)'
;ASQLFVPAPITATQKKTIQKMAIQAFSALQCSGMARVDFLLEKKSGKIYLNEVNTIPGFTKISMYPRMWLASGLTYPKLIGELIQLGLDRYAQRTKRSVTHDDAKDWYKA
;
A
#
# COMPACT_ATOMS: atom_id res chain seq x y z
N ALA A 1 12.22 -4.13 25.36
CA ALA A 1 12.23 -3.96 23.89
C ALA A 1 10.89 -4.40 23.32
N SER A 2 10.40 -3.76 22.26
CA SER A 2 9.16 -4.17 21.59
C SER A 2 9.37 -5.47 20.81
N GLN A 3 8.43 -6.42 20.93
CA GLN A 3 8.47 -7.70 20.22
C GLN A 3 7.71 -7.58 18.89
N LEU A 4 8.24 -8.19 17.83
CA LEU A 4 7.65 -8.15 16.48
C LEU A 4 7.20 -9.55 16.06
N PHE A 5 5.89 -9.74 15.92
CA PHE A 5 5.27 -11.00 15.51
C PHE A 5 4.78 -10.93 14.06
N VAL A 6 5.16 -11.93 13.27
CA VAL A 6 4.64 -12.15 11.92
C VAL A 6 4.40 -13.67 11.77
N PRO A 7 3.15 -14.14 11.68
CA PRO A 7 1.90 -13.37 11.71
C PRO A 7 1.58 -12.77 13.09
N ALA A 8 0.75 -11.73 13.11
CA ALA A 8 0.26 -11.13 14.34
C ALA A 8 -0.67 -12.10 15.10
N PRO A 9 -0.62 -12.15 16.45
CA PRO A 9 -1.48 -13.00 17.27
C PRO A 9 -2.89 -12.40 17.39
N ILE A 10 -3.65 -12.44 16.30
CA ILE A 10 -5.02 -11.91 16.18
C ILE A 10 -5.96 -12.97 15.63
N THR A 11 -7.26 -12.81 15.85
CA THR A 11 -8.26 -13.75 15.33
C THR A 11 -8.35 -13.70 13.81
N ALA A 12 -8.85 -14.78 13.20
CA ALA A 12 -9.08 -14.83 11.76
C ALA A 12 -10.04 -13.72 11.28
N THR A 13 -11.06 -13.40 12.08
CA THR A 13 -12.00 -12.32 11.81
C THR A 13 -11.32 -10.96 11.82
N GLN A 14 -10.48 -10.68 12.83
CA GLN A 14 -9.70 -9.44 12.88
C GLN A 14 -8.75 -9.31 11.70
N LYS A 15 -8.03 -10.39 11.34
CA LYS A 15 -7.15 -10.43 10.17
C LYS A 15 -7.91 -10.07 8.89
N LYS A 16 -9.07 -10.68 8.66
CA LYS A 16 -9.90 -10.40 7.47
C LYS A 16 -10.38 -8.95 7.43
N THR A 17 -10.79 -8.40 8.58
CA THR A 17 -11.20 -6.99 8.69
C THR A 17 -10.04 -6.05 8.39
N ILE A 18 -8.86 -6.27 8.98
CA ILE A 18 -7.66 -5.46 8.75
C ILE A 18 -7.25 -5.50 7.27
N GLN A 19 -7.23 -6.69 6.65
CA GLN A 19 -6.90 -6.82 5.23
C GLN A 19 -7.89 -6.06 4.34
N LYS A 20 -9.20 -6.16 4.62
CA LYS A 20 -10.23 -5.42 3.90
C LYS A 20 -10.04 -3.91 4.04
N MET A 21 -9.84 -3.42 5.26
CA MET A 21 -9.62 -1.99 5.52
C MET A 21 -8.34 -1.48 4.86
N ALA A 22 -7.25 -2.27 4.84
CA ALA A 22 -5.99 -1.89 4.20
C ALA A 22 -6.16 -1.70 2.69
N ILE A 23 -6.87 -2.61 2.03
CA ILE A 23 -7.20 -2.49 0.59
C ILE A 23 -8.07 -1.26 0.34
N GLN A 24 -9.09 -1.03 1.17
CA GLN A 24 -9.96 0.14 1.05
C GLN A 24 -9.19 1.45 1.20
N ALA A 25 -8.29 1.54 2.18
CA ALA A 25 -7.44 2.72 2.39
C ALA A 25 -6.49 2.96 1.20
N PHE A 26 -5.85 1.89 0.71
CA PHE A 26 -4.97 1.95 -0.46
C PHE A 26 -5.70 2.49 -1.69
N SER A 27 -6.91 1.99 -1.96
CA SER A 27 -7.74 2.46 -3.07
C SER A 27 -8.26 3.88 -2.87
N ALA A 28 -8.75 4.22 -1.67
CA ALA A 28 -9.29 5.55 -1.35
C ALA A 28 -8.25 6.66 -1.50
N LEU A 29 -6.98 6.36 -1.19
CA LEU A 29 -5.85 7.28 -1.35
C LEU A 29 -5.19 7.22 -2.73
N GLN A 30 -5.75 6.45 -3.66
CA GLN A 30 -5.23 6.27 -5.01
C GLN A 30 -3.74 5.84 -5.03
N CYS A 31 -3.34 5.03 -4.05
CA CYS A 31 -1.98 4.52 -3.96
C CYS A 31 -1.62 3.64 -5.17
N SER A 32 -0.33 3.45 -5.40
CA SER A 32 0.18 2.60 -6.47
C SER A 32 1.49 1.94 -6.03
N GLY A 33 1.78 0.75 -6.56
CA GLY A 33 2.94 -0.03 -6.15
C GLY A 33 2.75 -0.64 -4.77
N MET A 34 3.06 0.11 -3.72
CA MET A 34 3.00 -0.37 -2.33
C MET A 34 2.51 0.67 -1.34
N ALA A 35 1.98 0.17 -0.22
CA ALA A 35 1.87 0.90 1.02
C ALA A 35 1.87 -0.08 2.19
N ARG A 36 2.34 0.35 3.37
CA ARG A 36 2.07 -0.32 4.65
C ARG A 36 0.95 0.45 5.35
N VAL A 37 -0.14 -0.23 5.66
CA VAL A 37 -1.26 0.36 6.42
C VAL A 37 -1.16 -0.12 7.85
N ASP A 38 -1.02 0.83 8.77
CA ASP A 38 -0.83 0.55 10.19
C ASP A 38 -2.15 0.77 10.94
N PHE A 39 -2.43 -0.15 11.86
CA PHE A 39 -3.68 -0.19 12.61
C PHE A 39 -3.43 -0.22 14.12
N LEU A 40 -4.39 0.32 14.87
CA LEU A 40 -4.49 0.16 16.31
C LEU A 40 -5.66 -0.79 16.62
N LEU A 41 -5.42 -1.77 17.49
CA LEU A 41 -6.44 -2.70 17.98
C LEU A 41 -6.71 -2.42 19.47
N GLU A 42 -7.92 -1.99 19.79
CA GLU A 42 -8.32 -1.78 21.18
C GLU A 42 -8.63 -3.12 21.85
N LYS A 43 -7.93 -3.44 22.95
CA LYS A 43 -8.00 -4.77 23.59
C LYS A 43 -9.36 -5.12 24.19
N LYS A 44 -10.14 -4.14 24.67
CA LYS A 44 -11.41 -4.39 25.38
C LYS A 44 -12.55 -4.65 24.40
N SER A 45 -12.78 -3.73 23.46
CA SER A 45 -13.85 -3.90 22.47
C SER A 45 -13.45 -4.75 21.26
N GLY A 46 -12.16 -4.95 21.03
CA GLY A 46 -11.65 -5.56 19.80
C GLY A 46 -11.77 -4.64 18.58
N LYS A 47 -12.09 -3.36 18.78
CA LYS A 47 -12.26 -2.38 17.69
C LYS A 47 -10.93 -2.05 17.02
N ILE A 48 -10.95 -2.05 15.69
CA ILE A 48 -9.80 -1.78 14.82
C ILE A 48 -9.92 -0.35 14.31
N TYR A 49 -8.83 0.40 14.43
CA TYR A 49 -8.70 1.78 13.95
C TYR A 49 -7.57 1.84 12.93
N LEU A 50 -7.80 2.48 11.79
CA LEU A 50 -6.74 2.83 10.86
C LEU A 50 -5.95 4.01 11.48
N ASN A 51 -4.64 3.85 11.61
CA ASN A 51 -3.75 4.87 12.18
C ASN A 51 -3.09 5.70 11.08
N GLU A 52 -2.35 5.04 10.20
CA GLU A 52 -1.62 5.70 9.11
C GLU A 52 -1.43 4.81 7.88
N VAL A 53 -1.12 5.45 6.76
CA VAL A 53 -0.73 4.79 5.50
C VAL A 53 0.66 5.28 5.11
N ASN A 54 1.62 4.36 5.14
CA ASN A 54 3.01 4.61 4.74
C ASN A 54 3.21 4.20 3.29
N THR A 55 3.32 5.17 2.37
CA THR A 55 3.54 4.92 0.93
C THR A 55 4.96 4.48 0.62
N ILE A 56 5.94 4.90 1.43
CA ILE A 56 7.34 4.44 1.37
C ILE A 56 7.73 3.89 2.76
N PRO A 57 7.30 2.67 3.10
CA PRO A 57 7.65 2.08 4.39
C PRO A 57 9.14 1.69 4.42
N GLY A 58 9.69 1.54 5.63
CA GLY A 58 11.01 0.94 5.81
C GLY A 58 11.13 -0.38 5.04
N PHE A 59 12.21 -0.53 4.27
CA PHE A 59 12.32 -1.55 3.22
C PHE A 59 13.54 -2.47 3.38
N THR A 60 14.25 -2.42 4.49
CA THR A 60 15.34 -3.38 4.76
C THR A 60 14.79 -4.79 4.97
N LYS A 61 15.63 -5.84 4.85
CA LYS A 61 15.22 -7.24 5.08
C LYS A 61 14.55 -7.49 6.45
N ILE A 62 14.90 -6.68 7.46
CA ILE A 62 14.33 -6.78 8.81
C ILE A 62 13.09 -5.90 9.03
N SER A 63 12.78 -5.01 8.08
CA SER A 63 11.62 -4.13 8.16
C SER A 63 10.31 -4.91 8.05
N MET A 64 9.25 -4.38 8.65
CA MET A 64 7.95 -5.07 8.69
C MET A 64 7.35 -5.36 7.32
N TYR A 65 7.47 -4.42 6.36
CA TYR A 65 6.85 -4.60 5.04
C TYR A 65 7.43 -5.83 4.29
N PRO A 66 8.75 -5.96 4.09
CA PRO A 66 9.34 -7.19 3.55
C PRO A 66 9.03 -8.47 4.34
N ARG A 67 9.05 -8.41 5.68
CA ARG A 67 8.80 -9.59 6.54
C ARG A 67 7.39 -10.13 6.39
N MET A 68 6.38 -9.26 6.27
CA MET A 68 4.98 -9.67 6.07
C MET A 68 4.77 -10.36 4.72
N TRP A 69 5.41 -9.87 3.66
CA TRP A 69 5.39 -10.51 2.34
C TRP A 69 6.08 -11.88 2.37
N LEU A 70 7.23 -12.00 3.04
CA LEU A 70 7.93 -13.27 3.21
C LEU A 70 7.05 -14.30 3.94
N ALA A 71 6.40 -13.90 5.03
CA ALA A 71 5.48 -14.76 5.77
C ALA A 71 4.22 -15.14 4.96
N SER A 72 3.93 -14.39 3.89
CA SER A 72 2.85 -14.68 2.94
C SER A 72 3.33 -15.46 1.70
N GLY A 73 4.61 -15.86 1.65
CA GLY A 73 5.19 -16.68 0.58
C GLY A 73 5.99 -15.93 -0.48
N LEU A 74 6.12 -14.60 -0.40
CA LEU A 74 6.85 -13.80 -1.39
C LEU A 74 8.24 -13.40 -0.87
N THR A 75 9.29 -13.91 -1.49
CA THR A 75 10.68 -13.61 -1.09
C THR A 75 11.06 -12.16 -1.38
N TYR A 76 12.04 -11.64 -0.65
CA TYR A 76 12.49 -10.25 -0.82
C TYR A 76 12.92 -9.88 -2.26
N PRO A 77 13.70 -10.71 -2.98
CA PRO A 77 14.01 -10.42 -4.39
C PRO A 77 12.77 -10.43 -5.30
N LYS A 78 11.83 -11.36 -5.08
CA LYS A 78 10.59 -11.42 -5.85
C LYS A 78 9.73 -10.17 -5.59
N LEU A 79 9.59 -9.75 -4.33
CA LEU A 79 8.90 -8.52 -3.96
C LEU A 79 9.48 -7.29 -4.68
N ILE A 80 10.80 -7.15 -4.76
CA ILE A 80 11.44 -6.06 -5.51
C ILE A 80 11.06 -6.14 -6.98
N GLY A 81 11.14 -7.33 -7.59
CA GLY A 81 10.74 -7.56 -8.98
C GLY A 81 9.30 -7.15 -9.26
N GLU A 82 8.35 -7.57 -8.40
CA GLU A 82 6.94 -7.19 -8.50
C GLU A 82 6.75 -5.66 -8.46
N LEU A 83 7.43 -4.96 -7.55
CA LEU A 83 7.31 -3.51 -7.43
C LEU A 83 7.90 -2.75 -8.62
N ILE A 84 9.01 -3.25 -9.19
CA ILE A 84 9.58 -2.70 -10.43
C ILE A 84 8.56 -2.87 -11.56
N GLN A 85 7.97 -4.06 -11.71
CA GLN A 85 6.99 -4.34 -12.75
C GLN A 85 5.76 -3.43 -12.63
N LEU A 86 5.21 -3.29 -11.42
CA LEU A 86 4.09 -2.37 -11.15
C LEU A 86 4.42 -0.92 -11.52
N GLY A 87 5.67 -0.49 -11.31
CA GLY A 87 6.15 0.83 -11.71
C GLY A 87 6.18 1.02 -13.23
N LEU A 88 6.69 0.03 -13.97
CA LEU A 88 6.73 0.04 -15.43
C LEU A 88 5.31 0.03 -16.03
N ASP A 89 4.43 -0.81 -15.50
CA ASP A 89 3.04 -0.91 -15.96
C ASP A 89 2.29 0.42 -15.77
N ARG A 90 2.44 1.04 -14.59
CA ARG A 90 1.85 2.36 -14.32
C ARG A 90 2.39 3.43 -15.24
N TYR A 91 3.70 3.42 -15.52
CA TYR A 91 4.31 4.36 -16.46
C TYR A 91 3.71 4.19 -17.87
N ALA A 92 3.62 2.95 -18.37
CA ALA A 92 3.04 2.64 -19.68
C ALA A 92 1.55 3.02 -19.77
N GLN A 93 0.78 2.86 -18.69
CA GLN A 93 -0.60 3.33 -18.63
C GLN A 93 -0.70 4.85 -18.68
N ARG A 94 0.21 5.56 -18.00
CA ARG A 94 0.23 7.03 -17.99
C ARG A 94 0.56 7.60 -19.37
N THR A 95 1.53 7.01 -20.08
CA THR A 95 1.94 7.49 -21.41
C THR A 95 0.88 7.24 -22.49
N LYS A 96 0.03 6.22 -22.32
CA LYS A 96 -1.11 5.95 -23.22
C LYS A 96 -2.28 6.92 -23.03
N ARG A 97 -2.33 7.71 -21.94
CA ARG A 97 -3.43 8.66 -21.73
C ARG A 97 -3.30 9.80 -22.75
N SER A 98 -4.32 9.96 -23.59
CA SER A 98 -4.42 11.11 -24.49
C SER A 98 -4.69 12.38 -23.68
N VAL A 99 -3.84 13.38 -23.83
CA VAL A 99 -4.11 14.74 -23.36
C VAL A 99 -4.76 15.52 -24.49
N THR A 100 -6.01 15.92 -24.33
CA THR A 100 -6.65 16.91 -25.19
C THR A 100 -6.28 18.28 -24.63
N HIS A 101 -5.08 18.77 -24.94
CA HIS A 101 -4.73 20.16 -24.71
C HIS A 101 -5.23 20.95 -25.94
N ASP A 102 -6.11 21.91 -25.71
CA ASP A 102 -6.66 22.78 -26.75
C ASP A 102 -5.87 24.09 -26.73
N ASP A 103 -4.82 24.18 -27.55
CA ASP A 103 -3.98 25.38 -27.69
C ASP A 103 -4.79 26.61 -28.16
N ALA A 104 -6.02 26.41 -28.66
CA ALA A 104 -6.89 27.48 -29.18
C ALA A 104 -7.63 28.28 -28.09
N LYS A 105 -7.50 27.92 -26.80
CA LYS A 105 -8.13 28.64 -25.67
C LYS A 105 -7.14 29.53 -24.90
N ASP A 106 -6.49 30.43 -25.61
CA ASP A 106 -5.86 31.62 -25.01
C ASP A 106 -6.94 32.65 -24.61
N TRP A 107 -7.81 32.28 -23.66
CA TRP A 107 -8.92 33.11 -23.18
C TRP A 107 -8.47 34.45 -22.56
N TYR A 108 -7.17 34.57 -22.22
CA TYR A 108 -6.54 35.76 -21.65
C TYR A 108 -5.88 36.67 -22.70
N LYS A 109 -5.93 36.30 -23.99
CA LYS A 109 -5.44 37.12 -25.11
C LYS A 109 -6.55 37.92 -25.81
N ALA A 110 -7.76 37.94 -25.24
CA ALA A 110 -8.86 38.80 -25.65
C ALA A 110 -8.97 40.03 -24.76
#